data_AF-A0A351RUQ4-F1
#
_entry.id   AF-A0A351RUQ4-F1
#
_cell.length_a   1.000
_cell.length_b   1.000
_cell.length_c   1.000
_cell.angle_alpha   90.00
_cell.angle_beta   90.00
_cell.angle_gamma   90.00
#
_symmetry.space_group_name_H-M   'P 1'
#
loop_
_entity.id
_entity.type
_entity.pdbx_description
1 polymer ?
#
loop_
_entity_poly.entity_id
_entity_poly.type
_entity_poly.pdbx_seq_one_letter_code
_entity_poly.pdbx_strand_id
1 'polypeptide(L)' 'MDKVKVYYNNESDTMDIWFGNPEDEVTCEEAGEGIILKKDRNGKTIGIEKLYVSKTVGIDRPLPVELVVA' A
#
# COMPACT_ATOMS: atom_id res chain seq x y z
N MET A 1 -15.78 11.49 -2.74
CA MET A 1 -14.33 11.25 -2.88
C MET A 1 -14.02 10.01 -2.06
N ASP A 2 -13.58 8.92 -2.69
CA ASP A 2 -13.25 7.70 -1.98
C ASP A 2 -11.97 7.91 -1.15
N LYS A 3 -11.95 7.37 0.07
CA LYS A 3 -10.83 7.53 1.00
C LYS A 3 -9.75 6.50 0.69
N VAL A 4 -8.52 6.95 0.49
CA VAL A 4 -7.34 6.08 0.51
C VAL A 4 -6.99 5.78 1.96
N LYS A 5 -6.76 4.50 2.30
CA LYS A 5 -6.28 4.09 3.63
C LYS A 5 -4.82 3.68 3.51
N VAL A 6 -3.97 4.21 4.38
CA VAL A 6 -2.54 3.89 4.42
C VAL A 6 -2.22 3.32 5.80
N TYR A 7 -1.59 2.14 5.84
CA TYR A 7 -1.14 1.49 7.06
C TYR A 7 0.34 1.18 6.93
N TYR A 8 1.14 1.61 7.91
CA TYR A 8 2.53 1.20 8.01
C TYR A 8 2.69 0.22 9.16
N ASN A 9 3.25 -0.95 8.87
CA ASN A 9 3.64 -1.93 9.88
C ASN A 9 5.16 -1.89 10.06
N ASN A 10 5.59 -1.39 11.22
CA ASN A 10 7.00 -1.25 11.57
C ASN A 10 7.71 -2.59 11.82
N GLU A 11 6.98 -3.63 12.25
CA GLU A 11 7.59 -4.95 12.53
C GLU A 11 7.94 -5.68 11.24
N SER A 12 7.07 -5.61 10.23
CA SER A 12 7.31 -6.19 8.91
C SER A 12 8.05 -5.25 7.95
N ASP A 13 8.20 -3.97 8.32
CA ASP A 13 8.66 -2.88 7.45
C ASP A 13 7.92 -2.82 6.11
N THR A 14 6.59 -2.90 6.19
CA THR A 14 5.69 -2.86 5.03
C THR A 14 4.66 -1.74 5.14
N MET A 15 4.24 -1.21 3.99
CA MET A 15 3.18 -0.21 3.90
C MET A 15 2.08 -0.66 2.97
N ASP A 16 0.88 -0.77 3.50
CA ASP A 16 -0.34 -1.05 2.77
C ASP A 16 -1.04 0.25 2.36
N ILE A 17 -1.36 0.37 1.08
CA ILE A 17 -2.10 1.50 0.50
C ILE A 17 -3.34 0.93 -0.17
N TRP A 18 -4.51 1.26 0.36
CA TRP A 18 -5.80 0.77 -0.09
C TRP A 18 -6.63 1.86 -0.72
N PHE A 19 -7.11 1.62 -1.93
CA PHE A 19 -8.07 2.47 -2.65
C PHE A 19 -9.39 1.74 -2.94
N GLY A 20 -9.49 0.45 -2.59
CA GLY A 20 -10.72 -0.33 -2.49
C GLY A 20 -10.95 -0.90 -1.07
N ASN A 21 -11.83 -1.89 -0.95
CA ASN A 21 -12.06 -2.59 0.32
C ASN A 21 -11.00 -3.69 0.52
N PRO A 22 -10.18 -3.65 1.60
CA PRO A 22 -9.17 -4.68 1.86
C PRO A 22 -9.72 -6.11 1.93
N GLU A 23 -10.96 -6.29 2.37
CA GLU A 23 -11.61 -7.60 2.49
C GLU A 23 -11.91 -8.28 1.14
N ASP A 24 -11.87 -7.51 0.04
CA ASP A 24 -12.09 -8.04 -1.30
C ASP A 24 -10.80 -8.64 -1.92
N GLU A 25 -9.65 -8.57 -1.23
CA GLU A 25 -8.38 -9.12 -1.71
C GLU A 25 -8.44 -10.66 -1.79
N VAL A 26 -8.07 -11.20 -2.95
CA VAL A 26 -7.93 -12.65 -3.16
C VAL A 26 -6.63 -13.05 -3.82
N THR A 27 -5.84 -12.11 -4.35
CA THR A 27 -4.59 -12.42 -5.04
C THR A 27 -3.57 -11.31 -4.81
N CYS A 28 -2.34 -11.73 -4.50
CA CYS A 28 -1.15 -10.89 -4.46
C CYS A 28 -0.26 -11.18 -5.67
N GLU A 29 0.27 -10.13 -6.30
CA GLU A 29 1.19 -10.22 -7.43
C GLU A 29 2.41 -9.33 -7.20
N GLU A 30 3.61 -9.91 -7.22
CA GLU A 30 4.85 -9.14 -7.15
C GLU A 30 5.11 -8.44 -8.48
N ALA A 31 5.16 -7.10 -8.45
CA ALA A 31 5.44 -6.26 -9.61
C ALA A 31 6.90 -5.81 -9.70
N GLY A 32 7.75 -6.25 -8.76
CA GLY A 32 9.16 -5.89 -8.65
C GLY A 32 9.42 -4.73 -7.69
N GLU A 33 10.69 -4.49 -7.35
CA GLU A 33 11.13 -3.41 -6.45
C GLU A 33 10.46 -3.42 -5.05
N GLY A 34 10.02 -4.60 -4.61
CA GLY A 34 9.25 -4.77 -3.38
C GLY A 34 7.85 -4.16 -3.45
N ILE A 35 7.25 -4.06 -4.63
CA ILE A 35 5.84 -3.69 -4.83
C ILE A 35 5.01 -4.96 -5.01
N ILE A 36 3.98 -5.10 -4.19
CA ILE A 36 2.97 -6.16 -4.29
C ILE A 36 1.63 -5.53 -4.65
N LEU A 37 1.01 -5.99 -5.73
CA LEU A 37 -0.33 -5.61 -6.14
C LEU A 37 -1.35 -6.51 -5.43
N LYS A 38 -2.35 -5.90 -4.80
CA LYS A 38 -3.44 -6.59 -4.09
C LYS A 38 -4.69 -6.51 -4.94
N LYS A 39 -5.15 -7.66 -5.44
CA LYS A 39 -6.20 -7.77 -6.47
C LYS A 39 -7.45 -8.44 -5.94
N ASP A 40 -8.59 -7.95 -6.42
CA ASP A 40 -9.90 -8.56 -6.21
C ASP A 40 -10.10 -9.81 -7.09
N ARG A 41 -11.24 -10.46 -6.90
CA ARG A 41 -11.66 -11.65 -7.68
C ARG A 41 -11.78 -11.46 -9.19
N ASN A 42 -11.83 -10.21 -9.66
CA ASN A 42 -11.88 -9.87 -11.08
C ASN A 42 -10.49 -9.53 -11.62
N GLY A 43 -9.44 -9.64 -10.79
CA GLY A 43 -8.08 -9.26 -11.13
C GLY A 43 -7.83 -7.74 -11.09
N LYS A 44 -8.78 -6.95 -10.59
CA LYS A 44 -8.62 -5.50 -10.44
C LYS A 44 -7.76 -5.24 -9.20
N THR A 45 -6.69 -4.48 -9.37
CA THR A 45 -5.91 -3.99 -8.23
C THR A 45 -6.80 -3.07 -7.38
N ILE A 46 -6.83 -3.31 -6.07
CA ILE A 46 -7.59 -2.56 -5.06
C ILE A 46 -6.71 -2.04 -3.92
N GLY A 47 -5.45 -2.49 -3.89
CA GLY A 47 -4.42 -1.97 -3.00
C GLY A 47 -3.01 -2.29 -3.52
N ILE A 48 -2.02 -1.70 -2.87
CA ILE A 48 -0.59 -1.95 -3.10
C ILE A 48 0.08 -2.10 -1.74
N GLU A 49 1.00 -3.06 -1.62
CA GLU A 49 1.92 -3.14 -0.49
C GLU A 49 3.34 -2.82 -0.95
N LYS A 50 4.02 -1.92 -0.23
CA LYS A 50 5.44 -1.65 -0.38
C LYS A 50 6.22 -2.36 0.70
N LEU A 51 7.14 -3.24 0.30
CA LEU A 51 8.13 -3.87 1.16
C LEU A 51 9.35 -2.97 1.36
N TYR A 52 10.05 -3.15 2.48
CA TYR A 52 11.30 -2.48 2.79
C TYR A 52 11.17 -0.94 2.82
N VAL A 53 10.09 -0.44 3.42
CA VAL A 53 9.78 0.99 3.41
C VAL A 53 10.93 1.78 4.04
N SER A 54 11.49 1.31 5.17
CA SER A 54 12.61 1.94 5.86
C SER A 54 13.84 2.13 4.96
N LYS A 55 14.10 1.15 4.09
CA LYS A 55 15.24 1.14 3.16
C LYS A 55 14.99 1.96 1.90
N THR A 56 13.73 2.06 1.47
CA THR A 56 13.37 2.71 0.21
C THR A 56 12.99 4.18 0.41
N VAL A 57 12.48 4.52 1.59
CA VAL A 57 11.86 5.81 1.90
C VAL A 57 12.45 6.35 3.20
N GLY A 58 13.78 6.42 3.30
CA GLY A 58 14.55 6.79 4.52
C GLY A 58 13.73 7.35 5.69
N ILE A 59 13.14 6.47 6.51
CA ILE A 59 12.12 6.80 7.52
C ILE A 59 12.76 7.41 8.78
N ASP A 60 14.00 7.89 8.69
CA ASP A 60 14.58 8.75 9.72
C ASP A 60 13.75 10.05 9.91
N ARG A 61 12.77 10.31 9.03
CA ARG A 61 11.82 11.42 9.09
C ARG A 61 10.39 10.93 8.84
N PRO A 62 9.37 11.58 9.44
CA PRO A 62 7.97 11.33 9.14
C PRO A 62 7.72 11.46 7.63
N LEU A 63 6.98 10.53 7.05
CA LEU A 63 6.59 10.61 5.65
C LEU A 63 5.67 11.83 5.44
N PRO A 64 6.05 12.79 4.57
CA PRO A 64 5.19 13.91 4.26
C PRO A 64 4.02 13.41 3.39
N VAL A 65 2.88 13.14 4.03
CA VAL A 65 1.64 12.81 3.33
C VAL A 65 0.83 14.10 3.16
N GLU A 66 0.53 14.46 1.91
CA GLU A 66 -0.38 15.56 1.59
C GLU A 66 -1.76 15.00 1.24
N LEU A 67 -2.78 15.36 2.04
CA LEU A 67 -4.18 15.03 1.75
C LEU A 67 -4.79 16.15 0.91
N VAL A 68 -4.93 15.93 -0.39
CA VAL A 68 -5.69 16.82 -1.28
C VAL A 68 -7.15 16.36 -1.28
N VAL A 69 -8.04 17.15 -0.69
CA VAL A 69 -9.50 16.96 -0.77
C VAL A 69 -10.04 17.95 -1.79
N ALA A 70 -10.75 17.46 -2.81
CA ALA A 70 -11.44 18.26 -3.83
C ALA A 70 -12.85 18.66 -3.37
#